data_AF-A0A143PC15-F1
#
_entry.id   AF-A0A143PC15-F1
#
_cell.length_a   1.000
_cell.length_b   1.000
_cell.length_c   1.000
_cell.angle_alpha   90.00
_cell.angle_beta   90.00
_cell.angle_gamma   90.00
#
_symmetry.space_group_name_H-M   'P 1'
#
loop_
_entity.id
_entity.type
_entity.pdbx_description
1 polymer ?
#
loop_
_entity_poly.entity_id
_entity_poly.type
_entity_poly.pdbx_seq_one_letter_code
_entity_poly.pdbx_strand_id
1 'polypeptide(L)'
;MSENRTHIFKTGQEHAVILPEPIIKSLNLKPGDVLVQEIVDGQIILKKEKHQSFSEEWNQFFEQGGTYDDYETHQWGEASEREKW
;
A
#
# COMPACT_ATOMS: atom_id res chain seq x y z
N MET A 1 18.84 23.26 4.01
CA MET A 1 18.29 21.89 3.99
C MET A 1 17.63 21.66 5.35
N SER A 2 16.30 21.66 5.43
CA SER A 2 15.62 21.37 6.70
C SER A 2 15.78 19.87 7.01
N GLU A 3 16.35 19.54 8.16
CA GLU A 3 16.39 18.15 8.64
C GLU A 3 14.96 17.69 8.94
N ASN A 4 14.38 16.90 8.05
CA ASN A 4 13.12 16.22 8.33
C ASN A 4 13.41 15.02 9.24
N ARG A 5 13.34 15.25 10.55
CA ARG A 5 13.41 14.17 11.54
C ARG A 5 12.12 13.36 11.51
N THR A 6 12.27 12.05 11.57
CA THR A 6 11.13 11.14 11.69
C THR A 6 11.39 10.07 12.74
N HIS A 7 10.32 9.43 13.19
CA HIS A 7 10.34 8.43 14.24
C HIS A 7 10.33 7.02 13.65
N ILE A 8 11.25 6.19 14.14
CA ILE A 8 11.28 4.74 13.90
C ILE A 8 10.63 4.07 15.10
N PHE A 9 9.66 3.20 14.86
CA PHE A 9 8.93 2.48 15.89
C PHE A 9 8.81 1.00 15.54
N LYS A 10 8.54 0.18 16.55
CA LYS A 10 8.36 -1.27 16.39
C LYS A 10 6.91 -1.59 16.05
N THR A 11 6.70 -2.47 15.08
CA THR A 11 5.38 -3.02 14.72
C THR A 11 5.47 -4.54 14.69
N GLY A 12 4.91 -5.20 15.70
CA GLY A 12 5.07 -6.65 15.88
C GLY A 12 6.55 -7.05 16.06
N GLN A 13 7.09 -7.83 15.11
CA GLN A 13 8.51 -8.20 15.08
C GLN A 13 9.37 -7.29 14.19
N GLU A 14 8.75 -6.34 13.49
CA GLU A 14 9.41 -5.48 12.50
C GLU A 14 9.56 -4.04 13.00
N HIS A 15 10.23 -3.20 12.19
CA HIS A 15 10.35 -1.77 12.41
C HIS A 15 9.68 -1.00 11.27
N ALA A 16 9.07 0.10 11.62
CA ALA A 16 8.42 1.01 10.68
C ALA A 16 8.93 2.44 10.90
N VAL A 17 8.85 3.24 9.83
CA VAL A 17 9.14 4.67 9.88
C VAL A 17 7.93 5.45 9.41
N ILE A 18 7.65 6.58 10.05
CA ILE A 18 6.59 7.47 9.58
C ILE A 18 7.15 8.35 8.47
N LEU A 19 6.49 8.42 7.32
CA LEU A 19 6.85 9.40 6.30
C LEU A 19 6.22 10.76 6.65
N PRO A 20 6.97 11.87 6.68
CA PRO A 20 6.39 13.19 6.90
C PRO A 20 5.33 13.53 5.86
N GLU A 21 4.22 14.14 6.28
CA GLU A 21 3.12 14.54 5.40
C GLU A 21 3.56 15.36 4.17
N PRO A 22 4.53 16.30 4.25
CA PRO A 22 5.02 17.01 3.08
C PRO A 22 5.64 16.10 2.01
N ILE A 23 6.30 15.01 2.42
CA ILE A 23 6.93 14.03 1.53
C ILE A 23 5.86 13.16 0.87
N ILE A 24 4.85 12.72 1.64
CA ILE A 24 3.71 11.96 1.12
C ILE A 24 3.01 12.75 0.01
N LYS A 25 2.75 14.05 0.25
CA LYS A 25 2.11 14.94 -0.73
C LYS A 25 2.98 15.20 -1.95
N SER A 26 4.26 15.52 -1.76
CA SER A 26 5.15 15.86 -2.89
C SER A 26 5.41 14.67 -3.82
N LEU A 27 5.41 13.45 -3.28
CA LEU A 27 5.62 12.21 -4.03
C LEU A 27 4.31 11.54 -4.45
N ASN A 28 3.15 12.13 -4.14
CA ASN A 28 1.82 11.58 -4.43
C ASN A 28 1.68 10.12 -3.97
N LEU A 29 2.13 9.85 -2.74
CA LEU A 29 2.00 8.55 -2.10
C LEU A 29 0.58 8.37 -1.56
N LYS A 30 0.02 7.19 -1.76
CA LYS A 30 -1.31 6.79 -1.30
C LYS A 30 -1.19 5.57 -0.39
N PRO A 31 -2.12 5.38 0.57
CA PRO A 31 -2.22 4.13 1.29
C PRO A 31 -2.31 2.94 0.32
N GLY A 32 -1.50 1.92 0.53
CA GLY A 32 -1.40 0.75 -0.35
C GLY A 32 -0.32 0.82 -1.43
N ASP A 33 0.30 1.99 -1.67
CA ASP A 33 1.47 2.06 -2.55
C ASP A 33 2.64 1.24 -1.97
N VAL A 34 3.28 0.44 -2.82
CA VAL A 34 4.47 -0.33 -2.45
C VAL A 34 5.73 0.53 -2.67
N LEU A 35 6.64 0.51 -1.70
CA LEU A 35 7.94 1.15 -1.78
C LEU A 35 9.04 0.08 -1.76
N VAL A 36 9.89 0.06 -2.78
CA VAL A 36 11.08 -0.79 -2.83
C VAL A 36 12.22 -0.08 -2.10
N GLN A 37 12.91 -0.81 -1.23
CA GLN A 37 14.09 -0.32 -0.52
C GLN A 37 15.39 -0.69 -1.25
N GLU A 38 16.34 0.24 -1.27
CA GLU A 38 17.72 -0.01 -1.67
C GLU A 38 18.68 0.66 -0.67
N ILE A 39 19.87 0.10 -0.51
CA ILE A 39 20.92 0.68 0.34
C ILE A 39 22.00 1.27 -0.56
N VAL A 40 22.22 2.58 -0.47
CA VAL A 40 23.24 3.30 -1.22
C VAL A 40 24.04 4.16 -0.24
N ASP A 41 25.36 3.99 -0.20
CA ASP A 41 26.26 4.75 0.68
C ASP A 41 25.84 4.75 2.17
N GLY A 42 25.32 3.63 2.65
CA GLY A 42 24.84 3.47 4.03
C GLY A 42 23.50 4.14 4.32
N GLN A 43 22.82 4.66 3.30
CA GLN A 43 21.48 5.25 3.40
C GLN A 43 20.43 4.32 2.81
N ILE A 44 19.25 4.30 3.43
CA ILE A 44 18.08 3.60 2.89
C ILE A 44 17.36 4.57 1.95
N ILE A 45 17.26 4.19 0.68
CA ILE A 45 16.47 4.91 -0.33
C ILE A 45 15.20 4.13 -0.59
N LEU A 46 14.06 4.81 -0.50
CA LEU A 46 12.74 4.25 -0.80
C LEU A 46 12.28 4.76 -2.17
N LYS A 47 11.95 3.84 -3.07
CA LYS A 47 11.44 4.15 -4.41
C LYS A 47 10.03 3.61 -4.54
N LYS A 48 9.10 4.42 -5.03
CA LYS A 48 7.76 3.94 -5.37
C LYS A 48 7.88 2.88 -6.46
N GLU A 49 7.34 1.70 -6.20
CA GLU A 49 7.27 0.64 -7.18
C GLU A 49 6.37 1.08 -8.33
N LYS A 50 6.85 0.89 -9.56
CA LYS A 50 6.02 1.08 -10.75
C LYS A 50 5.33 -0.24 -11.03
N HIS A 51 4.13 -0.40 -10.50
CA HIS A 51 3.26 -1.49 -10.94
C HIS A 51 2.78 -1.23 -12.37
N GLN A 52 2.42 -2.31 -13.06
CA GLN A 52 1.63 -2.19 -14.27
C GLN A 52 0.34 -1.45 -13.93
N SER A 53 -0.19 -0.71 -14.91
CA SER A 53 -1.47 -0.04 -14.70
C SER A 53 -2.54 -1.09 -14.37
N PHE A 54 -3.51 -0.74 -13.53
CA PHE A 54 -4.67 -1.61 -13.29
C PHE A 54 -5.30 -2.11 -14.61
N SER A 55 -5.30 -1.27 -15.65
CA SER A 55 -5.77 -1.69 -16.98
C SER A 55 -4.96 -2.82 -17.58
N GLU A 56 -3.63 -2.81 -17.43
CA GLU A 56 -2.75 -3.86 -17.94
C GLU A 56 -2.90 -5.14 -17.11
N GLU A 57 -2.97 -5.02 -15.78
CA GLU A 57 -3.23 -6.16 -14.89
C GLU A 57 -4.60 -6.79 -15.17
N TRP A 58 -5.63 -5.96 -15.35
CA TRP A 58 -6.98 -6.40 -15.72
C TRP A 58 -6.99 -7.09 -17.08
N ASN A 59 -6.34 -6.51 -18.10
CA ASN A 59 -6.27 -7.15 -19.42
C ASN A 59 -5.53 -8.49 -19.35
N GLN A 60 -4.41 -8.57 -18.62
CA GLN A 60 -3.71 -9.84 -18.40
C GLN A 60 -4.57 -10.88 -17.67
N PHE A 61 -5.36 -10.46 -16.67
CA PHE A 61 -6.28 -11.34 -15.96
C PHE A 61 -7.32 -11.97 -16.91
N PHE A 62 -7.87 -11.19 -17.86
CA PHE A 62 -8.80 -11.71 -18.86
C PHE A 62 -8.12 -12.56 -19.94
N GLU A 63 -6.90 -12.18 -20.35
CA GLU A 63 -6.16 -12.89 -21.41
C GLU A 63 -5.58 -14.23 -20.94
N GLN A 64 -5.10 -14.30 -19.70
CA GLN A 64 -4.39 -15.47 -19.17
C GLN A 64 -5.30 -16.41 -18.36
N GLY A 65 -6.57 -16.04 -18.17
CA GLY A 65 -7.52 -16.80 -17.37
C GLY A 65 -7.12 -16.77 -15.90
N GLY A 66 -7.44 -15.66 -15.23
CA GLY A 66 -7.18 -15.52 -13.80
C GLY A 66 -7.80 -16.64 -12.97
N THR A 67 -7.08 -17.07 -11.92
CA THR A 67 -7.58 -18.04 -10.96
C THR A 67 -8.44 -17.32 -9.92
N TYR A 68 -9.73 -17.66 -9.89
CA TYR A 68 -10.57 -17.40 -8.73
C TYR A 68 -10.32 -18.54 -7.73
N ASP A 69 -9.82 -18.23 -6.55
CA ASP A 69 -10.13 -19.10 -5.41
C ASP A 69 -11.64 -19.00 -5.24
N ASP A 70 -12.30 -20.15 -5.31
CA ASP A 70 -13.75 -20.30 -5.27
C ASP A 70 -14.30 -19.41 -4.15
N TYR A 71 -15.06 -18.39 -4.53
CA TYR A 71 -15.69 -17.48 -3.59
C TYR A 71 -16.86 -18.23 -3.00
N GLU A 72 -16.57 -19.19 -2.12
CA GLU A 72 -17.56 -19.69 -1.19
C GLU A 72 -18.16 -18.44 -0.55
N THR A 73 -19.43 -18.24 -0.90
CA THR A 73 -20.21 -17.05 -0.68
C THR A 73 -20.03 -16.59 0.76
N HIS A 74 -19.23 -15.56 0.96
CA HIS A 74 -19.09 -14.97 2.28
C HIS A 74 -20.49 -14.47 2.68
N GLN A 75 -21.07 -15.12 3.69
CA GLN A 75 -22.31 -14.68 4.31
C GLN A 75 -21.98 -13.42 5.10
N TRP A 76 -22.07 -12.26 4.46
CA TRP A 76 -21.74 -10.94 5.04
C TRP A 76 -22.64 -10.52 6.21
N GLY A 77 -23.52 -11.41 6.70
CA GLY A 77 -24.51 -11.14 7.72
C GLY A 77 -25.58 -10.14 7.26
N GLU A 78 -26.60 -9.93 8.09
CA GLU A 78 -27.54 -8.82 7.89
C GLU A 78 -26.92 -7.52 8.40
N ALA A 79 -27.16 -6.42 7.67
CA ALA A 79 -26.71 -5.10 8.10
C ALA A 79 -27.28 -4.78 9.48
N SER A 80 -26.42 -4.65 10.50
CA SER A 80 -26.86 -4.21 11.82
C SER A 80 -27.48 -2.82 11.68
N GLU A 81 -28.77 -2.75 11.98
CA GLU A 81 -29.67 -1.59 12.03
C GLU A 81 -29.00 -0.24 11.76
N ARG A 82 -29.37 0.40 10.64
CA ARG A 82 -29.03 1.80 10.39
C ARG A 82 -29.66 2.64 11.51
N GLU A 83 -28.84 3.39 12.26
CA GLU A 83 -29.36 4.41 13.16
C GLU A 83 -30.31 5.33 12.38
N LYS A 84 -31.58 5.37 12.82
CA LYS A 84 -32.55 6.34 12.34
C LYS A 84 -32.20 7.67 12.99
N TRP A 85 -31.80 8.62 12.15
CA TRP A 85 -31.67 10.03 12.51
C TRP A 85 -33.06 10.67 12.63
#